data_AF-A0A351J437-F1
#
_entry.id   AF-A0A351J437-F1
#
_cell.length_a   1.000
_cell.length_b   1.000
_cell.length_c   1.000
_cell.angle_alpha   90.00
_cell.angle_beta   90.00
_cell.angle_gamma   90.00
#
_symmetry.space_group_name_H-M   'P 1'
#
loop_
_entity.id
_entity.type
_entity.pdbx_description
1 polymer ?
#
loop_
_entity_poly.entity_id
_entity_poly.type
_entity_poly.pdbx_seq_one_letter_code
_entity_poly.pdbx_strand_id
1 'polypeptide(L)' 'VEAIQTIDQKDVISISEPFDFSMELVEGYYFASPTVFPWKGNFNETVATWVSPSIEIGLELFNYVRNFIKKKS' A
#
# COMPACT_ATOMS: atom_id res chain seq x y z
N VAL A 1 -31.25 4.54 -1.54
CA VAL A 1 -30.50 5.61 -0.84
C VAL A 1 -30.31 5.19 0.62
N GLU A 2 -29.73 4.01 0.83
CA GLU A 2 -29.61 3.42 2.18
C GLU A 2 -28.27 3.77 2.82
N ALA A 3 -27.20 3.94 2.03
CA ALA A 3 -25.87 4.30 2.51
C ALA A 3 -25.79 5.70 3.19
N ILE A 4 -26.77 6.58 2.93
CA ILE A 4 -26.85 7.91 3.58
C ILE A 4 -27.57 7.80 4.94
N GLN A 5 -28.46 6.81 5.12
CA GLN A 5 -29.28 6.67 6.33
C GLN A 5 -28.52 6.05 7.51
N THR A 6 -27.40 5.36 7.25
CA THR A 6 -26.55 4.71 8.25
C THR A 6 -25.25 5.48 8.55
N ILE A 7 -25.17 6.76 8.16
CA ILE A 7 -23.94 7.56 8.32
C ILE A 7 -23.53 7.74 9.78
N ASP A 8 -24.49 7.73 10.72
CA ASP A 8 -24.27 7.83 12.17
C ASP A 8 -23.87 6.49 12.82
N GLN A 9 -23.94 5.38 12.07
CA GLN A 9 -23.46 4.06 12.50
C GLN A 9 -22.05 3.75 11.96
N LYS A 10 -21.29 4.79 11.59
CA LYS A 10 -19.91 4.61 11.16
C LYS A 10 -19.05 4.34 12.37
N ASP A 11 -18.50 3.12 12.44
CA ASP A 11 -17.34 2.85 13.29
C ASP A 11 -16.26 3.87 12.96
N VAL A 12 -15.90 4.69 13.95
CA VAL A 12 -14.79 5.63 13.81
C VAL A 12 -13.52 4.80 13.77
N ILE A 13 -13.00 4.59 12.56
CA ILE A 13 -11.69 3.97 12.37
C ILE A 13 -10.64 4.99 12.81
N SER A 14 -10.20 4.88 14.06
CA SER A 14 -9.09 5.66 14.60
C SER A 14 -7.78 5.10 14.06
N ILE A 15 -7.28 5.70 12.98
CA ILE A 15 -5.94 5.44 12.44
C ILE A 15 -5.01 6.59 12.85
N SER A 16 -3.83 6.24 13.36
CA SER A 16 -2.82 7.20 13.81
C SER A 16 -1.50 6.96 13.08
N GLU A 17 -0.73 8.03 12.89
CA GLU A 17 0.62 7.94 12.34
C GLU A 17 1.59 7.16 13.28
N PRO A 18 2.63 6.53 12.73
CA PRO A 18 2.87 6.34 11.29
C PRO A 18 1.92 5.30 10.69
N PHE A 19 1.66 5.43 9.39
CA PHE A 19 0.79 4.53 8.64
C PHE A 19 1.62 3.47 7.93
N ASP A 20 1.28 2.20 8.14
CA ASP A 20 1.87 1.05 7.47
C ASP A 20 1.06 0.68 6.22
N PHE A 21 1.76 0.45 5.12
CA PHE A 21 1.19 0.05 3.84
C PHE A 21 1.79 -1.28 3.39
N SER A 22 0.98 -2.07 2.68
CA SER A 22 1.39 -3.32 2.07
C SER A 22 0.70 -3.53 0.73
N MET A 23 1.42 -4.09 -0.23
CA MET A 23 0.89 -4.57 -1.49
C MET A 23 1.36 -6.00 -1.71
N GLU A 24 0.40 -6.90 -1.85
CA GLU A 24 0.62 -8.29 -2.24
C GLU A 24 0.20 -8.50 -3.70
N LEU A 25 1.05 -9.17 -4.46
CA LEU A 25 0.80 -9.51 -5.86
C LEU A 25 0.12 -10.86 -5.98
N VAL A 26 -0.77 -10.95 -6.96
CA VAL A 26 -1.38 -12.22 -7.37
C VAL A 26 -0.40 -13.08 -8.17
N GLU A 27 -0.73 -14.36 -8.32
CA GLU A 27 0.05 -15.30 -9.12
C GLU A 27 0.31 -14.79 -10.56
N GLY A 28 1.47 -15.16 -11.11
CA GLY A 28 1.92 -14.72 -12.43
C GLY A 28 2.64 -13.36 -12.45
N TYR A 29 2.74 -12.66 -11.31
CA TYR A 29 3.49 -11.42 -11.17
C TYR A 29 4.58 -11.53 -10.09
N TYR A 30 5.57 -10.65 -10.17
CA TYR A 30 6.61 -10.49 -9.15
C TYR A 30 7.08 -9.03 -9.08
N PHE A 31 7.67 -8.64 -7.95
CA PHE A 31 8.40 -7.38 -7.84
C PHE A 31 9.87 -7.56 -8.25
N ALA A 32 10.31 -6.78 -9.24
CA ALA A 32 11.73 -6.54 -9.49
C ALA A 32 12.25 -5.55 -8.43
N SER A 33 12.62 -6.08 -7.27
CA SER A 33 12.98 -5.31 -6.09
C SER A 33 14.06 -4.26 -6.39
N PRO A 34 13.84 -2.97 -6.04
CA PRO A 34 14.87 -1.96 -6.19
C PRO A 34 16.05 -2.20 -5.23
N THR A 35 17.24 -1.76 -5.62
CA THR A 35 18.42 -1.80 -4.72
C THR A 35 18.25 -0.86 -3.52
N VAL A 36 17.51 0.24 -3.69
CA VAL A 36 17.21 1.21 -2.64
C VAL A 36 15.75 1.60 -2.73
N PHE A 37 15.05 1.51 -1.60
CA PHE A 37 13.69 2.01 -1.45
C PHE A 37 13.61 2.89 -0.19
N PRO A 38 13.01 4.09 -0.26
CA PRO A 38 12.90 5.00 0.88
C PRO A 38 11.86 4.53 1.92
N TRP A 39 11.65 5.32 2.98
CA TRP A 39 10.48 5.16 3.88
C TRP A 39 10.38 3.82 4.63
N LYS A 40 11.54 3.25 5.00
CA LYS A 40 11.65 1.95 5.69
C LYS A 40 10.93 0.81 4.96
N GLY A 41 10.72 0.97 3.65
CA GLY A 41 10.02 -0.04 2.88
C GLY A 41 10.89 -1.21 2.49
N ASN A 42 10.25 -2.35 2.25
CA ASN A 42 10.90 -3.58 1.86
C ASN A 42 10.16 -4.24 0.70
N PHE A 43 10.88 -4.99 -0.11
CA PHE A 43 10.34 -5.80 -1.18
C PHE A 43 10.80 -7.24 -1.00
N ASN A 44 9.88 -8.16 -1.18
CA ASN A 44 10.20 -9.52 -1.62
C ASN A 44 9.54 -9.75 -2.98
N GLU A 45 9.63 -10.97 -3.52
CA GLU A 45 9.10 -11.25 -4.86
C GLU A 45 7.59 -10.99 -5.00
N THR A 46 6.80 -11.10 -3.92
CA THR A 46 5.34 -11.02 -3.99
C THR A 46 4.73 -9.92 -3.12
N VAL A 47 5.48 -9.34 -2.21
CA VAL A 47 5.01 -8.35 -1.23
C VAL A 47 5.94 -7.16 -1.18
N ALA A 48 5.37 -5.97 -1.20
CA ALA A 48 6.05 -4.71 -0.93
C ALA A 48 5.40 -4.02 0.27
N THR A 49 6.20 -3.54 1.22
CA THR A 49 5.73 -2.81 2.41
C THR A 49 6.42 -1.45 2.50
N TRP A 50 5.74 -0.45 3.07
CA TRP A 50 6.34 0.87 3.35
C TRP A 50 5.60 1.61 4.47
N VAL A 51 6.28 2.58 5.08
CA VAL A 51 5.75 3.35 6.22
C VAL A 51 5.73 4.83 5.88
N SER A 52 4.63 5.52 6.19
CA SER A 52 4.49 6.95 5.87
C SER A 52 3.95 7.75 7.06
N PRO A 53 4.37 9.02 7.25
CA PRO A 53 3.78 9.90 8.25
C PRO A 53 2.36 10.35 7.87
N SER A 54 1.96 10.28 6.59
CA SER A 54 0.61 10.62 6.15
C SER A 54 0.06 9.62 5.15
N ILE A 55 -1.27 9.54 5.06
CA ILE A 55 -1.94 8.65 4.11
C ILE A 55 -1.63 9.08 2.67
N GLU A 56 -1.65 10.38 2.40
CA GLU A 56 -1.40 10.97 1.09
C GLU A 56 -0.02 10.60 0.56
N ILE A 57 1.02 10.74 1.39
CA ILE A 57 2.39 10.35 1.02
C ILE A 57 2.47 8.84 0.80
N GLY A 58 1.80 8.04 1.63
CA GLY A 58 1.75 6.59 1.47
C GLY A 58 1.11 6.17 0.14
N LEU A 59 0.05 6.87 -0.28
CA LEU A 59 -0.62 6.64 -1.56
C LEU A 59 0.16 7.20 -2.77
N GLU A 60 1.00 8.22 -2.58
CA GLU A 60 1.94 8.66 -3.62
C GLU A 60 2.99 7.58 -3.88
N LEU A 61 3.56 7.00 -2.82
CA LEU A 61 4.55 5.91 -2.88
C LEU A 61 4.00 4.64 -3.52
N PHE A 62 2.69 4.38 -3.43
CA PHE A 62 2.04 3.27 -4.13
C PHE A 62 2.32 3.29 -5.64
N ASN A 63 2.31 4.46 -6.29
CA ASN A 63 2.62 4.54 -7.72
C ASN A 63 4.08 4.22 -8.01
N TYR A 64 4.98 4.57 -7.11
CA TYR A 64 6.39 4.20 -7.21
C TYR A 64 6.57 2.68 -7.04
N VAL A 65 5.90 2.05 -6.06
CA VAL A 65 5.91 0.59 -5.84
C VAL A 65 5.42 -0.17 -7.08
N ARG A 66 4.36 0.32 -7.74
CA ARG A 66 3.80 -0.31 -8.94
C ARG A 66 4.76 -0.41 -10.13
N ASN A 67 5.73 0.49 -10.22
CA ASN A 67 6.71 0.46 -11.31
C ASN A 67 7.65 -0.75 -11.24
N PHE A 68 7.72 -1.41 -10.08
CA PHE A 68 8.52 -2.62 -9.89
C PHE A 68 7.78 -3.91 -10.24
N ILE A 69 6.49 -3.86 -10.55
CA ILE A 69 5.72 -5.06 -10.91
C ILE A 69 6.11 -5.55 -12.30
N LYS A 70 6.41 -6.84 -12.41
CA LYS A 70 6.72 -7.55 -13.64
C LYS A 70 5.88 -8.81 -13.75
N LYS A 71 5.63 -9.24 -14.98
CA LYS A 71 4.95 -10.51 -15.28
C LYS A 71 5.99 -11.64 -15.34
N LYS A 72 5.70 -12.78 -14.74
CA LYS A 72 6.50 -14.01 -14.90
C LYS A 72 6.41 -14.47 -16.35
N SER A 73 7.56 -14.73 -16.98
CA SER A 73 7.63 -15.26 -18.36
C SER A 73 7.33 -16.75 -18.39
#